data_AF-A0A497LV74-F1
#
_entry.id   AF-A0A497LV74-F1
#
_cell.length_a   1.000
_cell.length_b   1.000
_cell.length_c   1.000
_cell.angle_alpha   90.00
_cell.angle_beta   90.00
_cell.angle_gamma   90.00
#
_symmetry.space_group_name_H-M   'P 1'
#
loop_
_entity.id
_entity.type
_entity.pdbx_description
1 polymer ?
#
loop_
_entity_poly.entity_id
_entity_poly.type
_entity_poly.pdbx_seq_one_letter_code
_entity_poly.pdbx_strand_id
1 'polypeptide(L)'
;MLDLYIASKAGFTGERIIYDGPFKPVEALREALEKEVLLINCESFTELERLNNIAKKAGIKQPIGLRVNPYTRPSFLRSLHPKTLLEEAAFCFPKCRFGFSIEETRMAFNYLKKMKNLSLECLMMHPYHRAISVLMPLFREAYEKFEFEMKYLNIGGGFDPGTTSSTGDLLLALDYIKARLGIKSSKNKEKRAQKIEDVAKTIIEELKRSLGDLPEPTLITEPGRFIAGPAGLLLLRVDHVKVAGGYKWVVVDGGTNIVPIFYERRRLLVANNGSALNTELVNVVGPLLYPKDFVAIKTTLPDVKEGDIIAVLDCGAYSLSSSTQFLYPRPPAVLVNTEGYVKTIREKETFDDVICKDRF
;
A
#
# COMPACT_ATOMS: atom_id res chain seq x y z
N MET A 1 -1.30 -13.01 11.35
CA MET A 1 -2.12 -14.23 11.28
C MET A 1 -3.01 -14.21 10.05
N LEU A 2 -3.95 -13.28 9.89
CA LEU A 2 -4.91 -13.33 8.77
C LEU A 2 -4.23 -13.42 7.40
N ASP A 3 -3.22 -12.59 7.12
CA ASP A 3 -2.55 -12.60 5.81
C ASP A 3 -1.80 -13.93 5.54
N LEU A 4 -1.07 -14.44 6.54
CA LEU A 4 -0.37 -15.73 6.45
C LEU A 4 -1.36 -16.90 6.25
N TYR A 5 -2.50 -16.85 6.95
CA TYR A 5 -3.57 -17.81 6.81
C TYR A 5 -4.19 -17.77 5.41
N ILE A 6 -4.50 -16.57 4.90
CA ILE A 6 -5.05 -16.38 3.54
C ILE A 6 -4.06 -16.85 2.49
N ALA A 7 -2.77 -16.51 2.61
CA ALA A 7 -1.73 -16.96 1.68
C ALA A 7 -1.66 -18.49 1.62
N SER A 8 -1.67 -19.15 2.79
CA SER A 8 -1.68 -20.61 2.88
C SER A 8 -2.95 -21.21 2.27
N LYS A 9 -4.13 -20.61 2.50
CA LYS A 9 -5.40 -21.06 1.89
C LYS A 9 -5.46 -20.84 0.39
N ALA A 10 -4.74 -19.84 -0.12
CA ALA A 10 -4.56 -19.60 -1.55
C ALA A 10 -3.54 -20.53 -2.22
N GLY A 11 -2.90 -21.44 -1.45
CA GLY A 11 -1.97 -22.44 -1.97
C GLY A 11 -0.50 -22.02 -2.00
N PHE A 12 -0.12 -20.91 -1.33
CA PHE A 12 1.28 -20.54 -1.19
C PHE A 12 1.98 -21.37 -0.10
N THR A 13 3.15 -21.89 -0.42
CA THR A 13 4.08 -22.57 0.51
C THR A 13 4.98 -21.55 1.21
N GLY A 14 5.54 -21.91 2.36
CA GLY A 14 6.38 -21.01 3.17
C GLY A 14 7.57 -20.43 2.41
N GLU A 15 8.24 -21.25 1.60
CA GLU A 15 9.36 -20.85 0.75
C GLU A 15 9.02 -19.72 -0.25
N ARG A 16 7.73 -19.41 -0.45
CA ARG A 16 7.24 -18.31 -1.29
C ARG A 16 6.63 -17.16 -0.49
N ILE A 17 6.78 -17.17 0.83
CA ILE A 17 6.19 -16.19 1.75
C ILE A 17 7.30 -15.44 2.50
N ILE A 18 7.20 -14.11 2.47
CA ILE A 18 8.00 -13.21 3.31
C ILE A 18 7.05 -12.59 4.32
N TYR A 19 7.40 -12.65 5.60
CA TYR A 19 6.56 -12.13 6.66
C TYR A 19 7.09 -10.78 7.18
N ASP A 20 6.35 -9.72 6.85
CA ASP A 20 6.63 -8.33 7.20
C ASP A 20 5.71 -7.76 8.27
N GLY A 21 6.11 -6.62 8.83
CA GLY A 21 5.23 -5.79 9.65
C GLY A 21 5.84 -5.39 10.99
N PRO A 22 5.50 -4.19 11.50
CA PRO A 22 6.15 -3.62 12.68
C PRO A 22 5.70 -4.29 13.97
N PHE A 23 4.68 -5.15 13.88
CA PHE A 23 4.13 -5.91 14.98
C PHE A 23 3.87 -7.34 14.50
N LYS A 24 4.70 -8.27 14.97
CA LYS A 24 4.53 -9.71 14.78
C LYS A 24 4.30 -10.37 16.14
N PRO A 25 3.05 -10.77 16.45
CA PRO A 25 2.74 -11.52 17.68
C PRO A 25 3.57 -12.80 17.79
N VAL A 26 3.78 -13.28 19.01
CA VAL A 26 4.55 -14.51 19.27
C VAL A 26 3.91 -15.70 18.53
N GLU A 27 2.58 -15.79 18.54
CA GLU A 27 1.80 -16.85 17.89
C GLU A 27 1.99 -16.80 16.37
N ALA A 28 1.99 -15.60 15.78
CA ALA A 28 2.23 -15.43 14.36
C ALA A 28 3.67 -15.79 13.96
N LEU A 29 4.66 -15.50 14.82
CA LEU A 29 6.04 -15.91 14.60
C LEU A 29 6.20 -17.44 14.69
N ARG A 30 5.51 -18.10 15.62
CA ARG A 30 5.49 -19.58 15.69
C ARG A 30 4.89 -20.18 14.43
N GLU A 31 3.72 -19.69 14.01
CA GLU A 31 3.06 -20.14 12.78
C GLU A 31 3.95 -19.93 11.55
N ALA A 32 4.67 -18.80 11.48
CA ALA A 32 5.60 -18.53 10.39
C ALA A 32 6.77 -19.53 10.35
N LEU A 33 7.33 -19.88 11.52
CA LEU A 33 8.38 -20.91 11.62
C LEU A 33 7.85 -22.31 11.25
N GLU A 34 6.67 -22.68 11.75
CA GLU A 34 6.02 -23.97 11.43
C GLU A 34 5.70 -24.12 9.94
N LYS A 35 5.39 -23.00 9.26
CA LYS A 35 5.16 -22.96 7.82
C LYS A 35 6.43 -22.87 7.00
N GLU A 36 7.60 -22.77 7.63
CA GLU A 36 8.90 -22.61 6.96
C GLU A 36 8.92 -21.39 6.01
N VAL A 37 8.48 -20.22 6.51
CA VAL A 37 8.49 -18.99 5.68
C VAL A 37 9.91 -18.63 5.21
N LEU A 38 10.03 -18.20 3.96
CA LEU A 38 11.30 -17.87 3.30
C LEU A 38 12.12 -16.87 4.12
N LEU A 39 11.49 -15.77 4.55
CA LEU A 39 12.11 -14.71 5.32
C LEU A 39 11.12 -14.15 6.33
N ILE A 40 11.62 -13.82 7.52
CA ILE A 40 10.95 -12.91 8.45
C ILE A 40 11.77 -11.62 8.49
N ASN A 41 11.20 -10.53 7.97
CA ASN A 41 11.84 -9.23 7.98
C ASN A 41 11.70 -8.59 9.36
N CYS A 42 12.79 -8.52 10.12
CA CYS A 42 12.81 -7.93 11.45
C CYS A 42 12.96 -6.40 11.39
N GLU A 43 12.26 -5.72 12.30
CA GLU A 43 12.19 -4.25 12.34
C GLU A 43 12.74 -3.65 13.65
N SER A 44 13.11 -4.47 14.64
CA SER A 44 13.66 -3.98 15.91
C SER A 44 14.53 -5.01 16.63
N PHE A 45 15.40 -4.56 17.55
CA PHE A 45 16.22 -5.43 18.38
C PHE A 45 15.37 -6.38 19.25
N THR A 46 14.28 -5.87 19.81
CA THR A 46 13.35 -6.66 20.61
C THR A 46 12.70 -7.78 19.80
N GLU A 47 12.40 -7.53 18.53
CA GLU A 47 11.89 -8.56 17.64
C GLU A 47 12.95 -9.62 17.31
N LEU A 48 14.21 -9.22 17.09
CA LEU A 48 15.33 -10.16 16.90
C LEU A 48 15.50 -11.10 18.10
N GLU A 49 15.50 -10.56 19.32
CA GLU A 49 15.62 -11.38 20.54
C GLU A 49 14.45 -12.35 20.70
N ARG A 50 13.23 -11.85 20.50
CA ARG A 50 12.00 -12.64 20.57
C ARG A 50 12.05 -13.78 19.56
N LEU A 51 12.35 -13.48 18.30
CA LEU A 51 12.40 -14.46 17.23
C LEU A 51 13.50 -15.49 17.47
N ASN A 52 14.70 -15.06 17.87
CA ASN A 52 15.80 -15.98 18.21
C ASN A 52 15.42 -16.95 19.33
N ASN A 53 14.67 -16.49 20.34
CA ASN A 53 14.19 -17.35 21.43
C ASN A 53 13.10 -18.33 20.98
N ILE A 54 12.19 -17.91 20.11
CA ILE A 54 11.16 -18.79 19.54
C ILE A 54 11.83 -19.85 18.65
N ALA A 55 12.72 -19.43 17.75
CA ALA A 55 13.50 -20.30 16.87
C ALA A 55 14.32 -21.33 17.66
N LYS A 56 14.97 -20.91 18.76
CA LYS A 56 15.67 -21.81 19.68
C LYS A 56 14.76 -22.91 20.23
N LYS A 57 13.55 -22.55 20.68
CA LYS A 57 12.58 -23.50 21.24
C LYS A 57 12.03 -24.46 20.19
N ALA A 58 11.90 -24.00 18.94
CA ALA A 58 11.48 -24.81 17.81
C ALA A 58 12.62 -25.69 17.25
N GLY A 59 13.87 -25.47 17.64
CA GLY A 59 15.03 -26.16 17.06
C GLY A 59 15.31 -25.76 15.61
N ILE A 60 14.83 -24.60 15.18
CA ILE A 60 14.94 -24.10 13.80
C ILE A 60 15.95 -22.96 13.75
N LYS A 61 16.75 -22.90 12.67
CA LYS A 61 17.52 -21.70 12.33
C LYS A 61 16.78 -20.92 11.24
N GLN A 62 16.10 -19.84 11.63
CA GLN A 62 15.23 -19.09 10.73
C GLN A 62 16.02 -18.07 9.89
N PRO A 63 15.90 -18.09 8.55
CA PRO A 63 16.33 -16.98 7.70
C PRO A 63 15.55 -15.68 7.98
N ILE A 64 16.27 -14.58 8.10
CA ILE A 64 15.70 -13.26 8.37
C ILE A 64 16.21 -12.21 7.39
N GLY A 65 15.42 -11.16 7.25
CA GLY A 65 15.86 -9.88 6.70
C GLY A 65 15.92 -8.80 7.77
N LEU A 66 16.75 -7.78 7.56
CA LEU A 66 16.65 -6.52 8.32
C LEU A 66 15.98 -5.46 7.47
N ARG A 67 14.88 -4.90 7.97
CA ARG A 67 14.25 -3.75 7.33
C ARG A 67 15.02 -2.48 7.69
N VAL A 68 15.65 -1.88 6.69
CA VAL A 68 16.44 -0.66 6.79
C VAL A 68 15.57 0.54 6.42
N ASN A 69 15.73 1.60 7.19
CA ASN A 69 15.12 2.88 6.97
C ASN A 69 16.22 3.95 6.90
N PRO A 70 16.37 4.67 5.77
CA PRO A 70 17.42 5.68 5.62
C PRO A 70 17.15 6.96 6.42
N TYR A 71 16.10 6.99 7.25
CA TYR A 71 15.77 8.15 8.04
C TYR A 71 16.82 8.44 9.11
N THR A 72 17.33 9.67 9.08
CA THR A 72 18.14 10.24 10.15
C THR A 72 17.30 11.30 10.86
N ARG A 73 17.29 11.28 12.20
CA ARG A 73 16.68 12.38 12.98
C ARG A 73 17.36 13.69 12.56
N PRO A 74 16.60 14.75 12.20
CA PRO A 74 17.20 16.04 11.91
C PRO A 74 18.02 16.51 13.11
N SER A 75 19.18 17.12 12.86
CA SER A 75 19.94 17.79 13.92
C SER A 75 19.12 18.94 14.51
N PHE A 76 19.42 19.34 15.76
CA PHE A 76 18.70 20.41 16.46
C PHE A 76 18.58 21.72 15.63
N LEU A 77 19.64 22.11 14.92
CA LEU A 77 19.61 23.29 14.04
C LEU A 77 18.68 23.10 12.82
N ARG A 78 18.58 21.87 12.29
CA ARG A 78 17.74 21.55 11.14
C ARG A 78 16.27 21.34 11.52
N SER A 79 15.98 20.90 12.75
CA SER A 79 14.63 20.85 13.30
C SER A 79 14.07 22.25 13.53
N LEU A 80 14.92 23.27 13.78
CA LEU A 80 14.52 24.67 13.88
C LEU A 80 14.26 25.37 12.53
N HIS A 81 14.53 24.71 11.40
CA HIS A 81 14.29 25.31 10.09
C HIS A 81 12.78 25.45 9.84
N PRO A 82 12.27 26.59 9.33
CA PRO A 82 10.82 26.85 9.22
C PRO A 82 10.06 25.76 8.47
N LYS A 83 10.65 25.20 7.42
CA LYS A 83 10.08 24.08 6.65
C LYS A 83 9.95 22.80 7.48
N THR A 84 10.97 22.45 8.27
CA THR A 84 10.96 21.26 9.13
C THR A 84 9.99 21.45 10.29
N LEU A 85 9.95 22.64 10.90
CA LEU A 85 8.96 23.02 11.91
C LEU A 85 7.54 22.93 11.39
N LEU A 86 7.27 23.44 10.17
CA LEU A 86 5.93 23.35 9.56
C LEU A 86 5.55 21.90 9.27
N GLU A 87 6.50 21.08 8.80
CA GLU A 87 6.29 19.64 8.59
C GLU A 87 6.05 18.91 9.92
N GLU A 88 6.87 19.13 10.94
CA GLU A 88 6.73 18.48 12.26
C GLU A 88 5.46 18.96 12.98
N ALA A 89 5.09 20.24 12.86
CA ALA A 89 3.87 20.81 13.44
C ALA A 89 2.60 20.38 12.69
N ALA A 90 2.67 20.18 11.37
CA ALA A 90 1.53 19.65 10.60
C ALA A 90 1.29 18.17 10.86
N PHE A 91 2.34 17.42 11.26
CA PHE A 91 2.25 15.97 11.43
C PHE A 91 2.29 15.49 12.88
N CYS A 92 2.66 16.28 13.88
CA CYS A 92 2.71 15.95 15.33
C CYS A 92 3.28 14.57 15.72
N PHE A 93 3.94 13.83 14.82
CA PHE A 93 4.29 12.42 14.98
C PHE A 93 5.68 12.11 14.36
N PRO A 94 6.39 11.09 14.90
CA PRO A 94 7.63 10.60 14.31
C PRO A 94 7.41 10.21 12.82
N LYS A 95 8.32 10.68 11.94
CA LYS A 95 8.20 10.56 10.48
C LYS A 95 8.12 9.11 9.96
N CYS A 96 8.61 8.13 10.71
CA CYS A 96 8.47 6.72 10.38
C CYS A 96 8.61 5.85 11.63
N ARG A 97 7.85 4.76 11.69
CA ARG A 97 7.89 3.77 12.78
C ARG A 97 8.46 2.40 12.37
N PHE A 98 8.95 2.31 11.13
CA PHE A 98 9.33 1.05 10.50
C PHE A 98 10.85 0.95 10.35
N GLY A 99 11.36 -0.27 10.53
CA GLY A 99 12.75 -0.65 10.34
C GLY A 99 13.77 0.02 11.27
N PHE A 100 15.01 -0.43 11.11
CA PHE A 100 16.21 0.11 11.74
C PHE A 100 16.76 1.29 10.96
N SER A 101 17.32 2.29 11.64
CA SER A 101 18.19 3.29 11.00
C SER A 101 19.43 2.62 10.38
N ILE A 102 20.20 3.37 9.58
CA ILE A 102 21.48 2.89 9.02
C ILE A 102 22.45 2.52 10.15
N GLU A 103 22.55 3.35 11.18
CA GLU A 103 23.38 3.11 12.36
C GLU A 103 22.90 1.90 13.17
N GLU A 104 21.59 1.81 13.40
CA GLU A 104 21.00 0.67 14.11
C GLU A 104 21.18 -0.64 13.33
N THR A 105 21.16 -0.59 12.00
CA THR A 105 21.44 -1.76 11.14
C THR A 105 22.87 -2.27 11.37
N ARG A 106 23.86 -1.37 11.44
CA ARG A 106 25.25 -1.74 11.76
C ARG A 106 25.39 -2.31 13.17
N MET A 107 24.63 -1.79 14.13
CA MET A 107 24.56 -2.36 15.48
C MET A 107 23.91 -3.76 15.45
N ALA A 108 22.86 -3.95 14.66
CA ALA A 108 22.17 -5.24 14.50
C ALA A 108 23.09 -6.32 13.92
N PHE A 109 24.03 -6.00 13.02
CA PHE A 109 25.05 -6.95 12.55
C PHE A 109 25.86 -7.56 13.71
N ASN A 110 26.34 -6.73 14.61
CA ASN A 110 27.07 -7.19 15.81
C ASN A 110 26.17 -8.02 16.73
N TYR A 111 24.90 -7.64 16.85
CA TYR A 111 23.93 -8.33 17.68
C TYR A 111 23.63 -9.73 17.14
N LEU A 112 23.47 -9.85 15.82
CA LEU A 112 23.16 -11.10 15.13
C LEU A 112 24.30 -12.11 15.18
N LYS A 113 25.58 -11.68 15.19
CA LYS A 113 26.71 -12.62 15.38
C LYS A 113 26.64 -13.37 16.72
N LYS A 114 25.90 -12.85 17.71
CA LYS A 114 25.68 -13.50 19.01
C LYS A 114 24.46 -14.42 19.02
N MET A 115 23.63 -14.40 17.96
CA MET A 115 22.41 -15.19 17.84
C MET A 115 22.68 -16.46 17.04
N LYS A 116 22.32 -17.62 17.61
CA LYS A 116 22.59 -18.93 16.98
C LYS A 116 21.45 -19.45 16.13
N ASN A 117 20.23 -18.95 16.35
CA ASN A 117 19.01 -19.50 15.76
C ASN A 117 18.44 -18.62 14.63
N LEU A 118 19.15 -17.57 14.25
CA LEU A 118 18.80 -16.71 13.12
C LEU A 118 19.92 -16.76 12.08
N SER A 119 19.54 -16.67 10.80
CA SER A 119 20.45 -16.53 9.67
C SER A 119 20.12 -15.20 8.99
N LEU A 120 21.03 -14.22 9.03
CA LEU A 120 20.82 -12.98 8.28
C LEU A 120 21.11 -13.25 6.81
N GLU A 121 20.08 -13.20 5.98
CA GLU A 121 20.19 -13.52 4.54
C GLU A 121 19.69 -12.38 3.65
N CYS A 122 19.00 -11.38 4.22
CA CYS A 122 18.38 -10.30 3.46
C CYS A 122 18.59 -8.93 4.10
N LEU A 123 18.75 -7.90 3.27
CA LEU A 123 18.43 -6.52 3.63
C LEU A 123 17.20 -6.06 2.85
N MET A 124 16.32 -5.33 3.53
CA MET A 124 15.00 -4.92 3.04
C MET A 124 14.86 -3.40 3.14
N MET A 125 14.27 -2.74 2.15
CA MET A 125 13.81 -1.34 2.29
C MET A 125 12.48 -1.14 1.55
N HIS A 126 11.64 -0.24 2.05
CA HIS A 126 10.42 0.18 1.36
C HIS A 126 10.20 1.69 1.54
N PRO A 127 9.82 2.45 0.49
CA PRO A 127 9.58 2.02 -0.90
C PRO A 127 10.87 1.79 -1.71
N TYR A 128 10.74 1.20 -2.90
CA TYR A 128 11.89 0.82 -3.76
C TYR A 128 12.77 1.98 -4.20
N HIS A 129 12.22 3.19 -4.24
CA HIS A 129 12.93 4.40 -4.61
C HIS A 129 14.11 4.62 -3.66
N ARG A 130 15.35 4.57 -4.19
CA ARG A 130 16.64 4.65 -3.47
C ARG A 130 17.06 3.39 -2.70
N ALA A 131 16.30 2.31 -2.74
CA ALA A 131 16.63 1.09 -2.00
C ALA A 131 18.03 0.57 -2.36
N ILE A 132 18.39 0.51 -3.65
CA ILE A 132 19.73 0.07 -4.08
C ILE A 132 20.83 0.95 -3.48
N SER A 133 20.75 2.28 -3.68
CA SER A 133 21.73 3.24 -3.13
C SER A 133 21.93 3.17 -1.61
N VAL A 134 20.91 2.75 -0.85
CA VAL A 134 20.95 2.68 0.62
C VAL A 134 21.41 1.31 1.10
N LEU A 135 20.86 0.25 0.50
CA LEU A 135 21.08 -1.12 0.95
C LEU A 135 22.44 -1.66 0.52
N MET A 136 22.93 -1.34 -0.68
CA MET A 136 24.17 -1.92 -1.20
C MET A 136 25.42 -1.63 -0.35
N PRO A 137 25.63 -0.41 0.20
CA PRO A 137 26.72 -0.16 1.14
C PRO A 137 26.63 -1.03 2.41
N LEU A 138 25.41 -1.22 2.95
CA LEU A 138 25.17 -2.06 4.12
C LEU A 138 25.30 -3.56 3.80
N PHE A 139 24.90 -3.96 2.61
CA PHE A 139 25.03 -5.32 2.10
C PHE A 139 26.52 -5.69 1.98
N ARG A 140 27.33 -4.80 1.40
CA ARG A 140 28.79 -4.94 1.34
C ARG A 140 29.39 -5.08 2.73
N GLU A 141 29.01 -4.20 3.66
CA GLU A 141 29.51 -4.27 5.05
C GLU A 141 29.11 -5.59 5.73
N ALA A 142 27.85 -6.03 5.57
CA ALA A 142 27.37 -7.31 6.10
C ALA A 142 28.16 -8.50 5.56
N TYR A 143 28.49 -8.50 4.27
CA TYR A 143 29.24 -9.57 3.61
C TYR A 143 30.73 -9.55 3.98
N GLU A 144 31.44 -8.45 3.72
CA GLU A 144 32.90 -8.39 3.82
C GLU A 144 33.40 -8.34 5.26
N LYS A 145 32.68 -7.65 6.16
CA LYS A 145 33.14 -7.42 7.55
C LYS A 145 32.52 -8.38 8.55
N PHE A 146 31.27 -8.79 8.32
CA PHE A 146 30.53 -9.65 9.25
C PHE A 146 30.35 -11.08 8.72
N GLU A 147 30.76 -11.37 7.49
CA GLU A 147 30.73 -12.70 6.87
C GLU A 147 29.31 -13.30 6.87
N PHE A 148 28.29 -12.46 6.68
CA PHE A 148 26.93 -12.96 6.48
C PHE A 148 26.75 -13.47 5.05
N GLU A 149 26.09 -14.62 4.91
CA GLU A 149 25.71 -15.18 3.63
C GLU A 149 24.46 -14.45 3.10
N MET A 150 24.70 -13.29 2.51
CA MET A 150 23.64 -12.42 2.00
C MET A 150 23.08 -12.98 0.67
N LYS A 151 21.90 -13.59 0.71
CA LYS A 151 21.26 -14.25 -0.44
C LYS A 151 20.23 -13.38 -1.15
N TYR A 152 19.63 -12.44 -0.43
CA TYR A 152 18.50 -11.67 -0.92
C TYR A 152 18.72 -10.17 -0.74
N LEU A 153 18.19 -9.40 -1.69
CA LEU A 153 18.06 -7.95 -1.59
C LEU A 153 16.61 -7.62 -1.87
N ASN A 154 15.87 -7.17 -0.86
CA ASN A 154 14.45 -6.85 -1.00
C ASN A 154 14.25 -5.32 -1.06
N ILE A 155 13.79 -4.83 -2.20
CA ILE A 155 13.53 -3.40 -2.41
C ILE A 155 12.07 -3.02 -2.16
N GLY A 156 11.25 -3.97 -1.71
CA GLY A 156 9.85 -3.78 -1.38
C GLY A 156 8.99 -3.34 -2.57
N GLY A 157 7.86 -2.73 -2.25
CA GLY A 157 6.91 -2.21 -3.24
C GLY A 157 6.99 -0.70 -3.49
N GLY A 158 5.84 -0.13 -3.86
CA GLY A 158 5.69 1.29 -4.16
C GLY A 158 5.75 1.64 -5.64
N PHE A 159 5.73 0.63 -6.52
CA PHE A 159 5.59 0.80 -7.96
C PHE A 159 4.28 1.53 -8.29
N ASP A 160 4.40 2.54 -9.13
CA ASP A 160 3.28 3.42 -9.50
C ASP A 160 2.53 2.82 -10.70
N PRO A 161 1.26 2.40 -10.55
CA PRO A 161 0.46 1.98 -11.70
C PRO A 161 0.13 3.13 -12.65
N GLY A 162 0.31 4.39 -12.21
CA GLY A 162 0.00 5.61 -12.96
C GLY A 162 -1.50 5.88 -13.13
N THR A 163 -2.35 5.14 -12.44
CA THR A 163 -3.80 5.22 -12.60
C THR A 163 -4.49 6.02 -11.49
N THR A 164 -3.81 6.28 -10.38
CA THR A 164 -4.33 7.08 -9.26
C THR A 164 -3.49 8.34 -9.04
N SER A 165 -4.16 9.44 -8.66
CA SER A 165 -3.48 10.65 -8.21
C SER A 165 -3.94 11.03 -6.80
N SER A 166 -3.02 11.48 -5.95
CA SER A 166 -3.39 11.97 -4.63
C SER A 166 -3.75 13.46 -4.68
N THR A 167 -4.78 13.84 -3.94
CA THR A 167 -5.17 15.22 -3.69
C THR A 167 -5.30 15.43 -2.17
N GLY A 168 -5.23 16.66 -1.70
CA GLY A 168 -5.35 16.97 -0.27
C GLY A 168 -5.98 18.34 -0.09
N ASP A 169 -6.41 18.65 1.13
CA ASP A 169 -7.19 19.87 1.43
C ASP A 169 -6.47 21.14 0.96
N LEU A 170 -5.15 21.23 1.19
CA LEU A 170 -4.33 22.34 0.70
C LEU A 170 -4.31 22.42 -0.83
N LEU A 171 -4.14 21.29 -1.53
CA LEU A 171 -4.17 21.24 -3.00
C LEU A 171 -5.56 21.56 -3.56
N LEU A 172 -6.63 21.21 -2.85
CA LEU A 172 -8.00 21.56 -3.20
C LEU A 172 -8.25 23.06 -3.03
N ALA A 173 -7.78 23.65 -1.93
CA ALA A 173 -7.86 25.08 -1.67
C ALA A 173 -7.05 25.91 -2.69
N LEU A 174 -5.82 25.50 -2.99
CA LEU A 174 -4.98 26.14 -4.01
C LEU A 174 -5.64 26.09 -5.39
N ASP A 175 -6.23 24.95 -5.75
CA ASP A 175 -6.96 24.83 -7.02
C ASP A 175 -8.22 25.71 -7.07
N TYR A 176 -8.94 25.86 -5.96
CA TYR A 176 -10.07 26.76 -5.88
C TYR A 176 -9.65 28.22 -6.12
N ILE A 177 -8.54 28.65 -5.51
CA ILE A 177 -7.98 29.99 -5.72
C ILE A 177 -7.57 30.17 -7.19
N LYS A 178 -6.86 29.19 -7.77
CA LYS A 178 -6.45 29.22 -9.20
C LYS A 178 -7.65 29.33 -10.14
N ALA A 179 -8.71 28.54 -9.90
CA ALA A 179 -9.92 28.58 -10.72
C ALA A 179 -10.60 29.95 -10.66
N ARG A 180 -10.67 30.58 -9.46
CA ARG A 180 -11.22 31.93 -9.30
C ARG A 180 -10.41 33.01 -10.03
N LEU A 181 -9.12 32.75 -10.25
CA LEU A 181 -8.21 33.63 -11.00
C LEU A 181 -8.15 33.28 -12.51
N GLY A 182 -8.98 32.36 -13.01
CA GLY A 182 -8.97 31.94 -14.42
C GLY A 182 -7.77 31.07 -14.82
N ILE A 183 -6.99 30.58 -13.85
CA ILE A 183 -5.81 29.75 -14.09
C ILE A 183 -6.25 28.29 -14.21
N LYS A 184 -5.83 27.61 -15.29
CA LYS A 184 -6.11 26.18 -15.49
C LYS A 184 -5.55 25.36 -14.33
N SER A 185 -6.38 24.46 -13.81
CA SER A 185 -5.96 23.53 -12.75
C SER A 185 -4.82 22.63 -13.25
N SER A 186 -3.80 22.45 -12.40
CA SER A 186 -2.73 21.49 -12.62
C SER A 186 -3.20 20.02 -12.53
N LYS A 187 -4.46 19.77 -12.13
CA LYS A 187 -5.04 18.43 -11.97
C LYS A 187 -5.44 17.76 -13.29
N ASN A 188 -5.45 18.47 -14.41
CA ASN A 188 -5.78 17.91 -15.72
C ASN A 188 -4.57 17.32 -16.47
N LYS A 189 -3.39 17.25 -15.85
CA LYS A 189 -2.25 16.56 -16.47
C LYS A 189 -2.45 15.06 -16.31
N GLU A 190 -2.66 14.36 -17.43
CA GLU A 190 -2.57 12.90 -17.45
C GLU A 190 -1.19 12.49 -16.96
N LYS A 191 -1.17 11.66 -15.91
CA LYS A 191 0.07 11.08 -15.40
C LYS A 191 0.41 9.91 -16.31
N ARG A 192 1.50 10.01 -17.07
CA ARG A 192 2.01 8.88 -17.83
C ARG A 192 2.83 8.00 -16.89
N ALA A 193 2.32 6.81 -16.58
CA ALA A 193 3.08 5.79 -15.86
C ALA A 193 4.37 5.48 -16.63
N GLN A 194 5.48 5.26 -15.92
CA GLN A 194 6.66 4.65 -16.54
C GLN A 194 6.35 3.19 -16.84
N LYS A 195 6.87 2.67 -17.95
CA LYS A 195 6.79 1.24 -18.23
C LYS A 195 7.59 0.49 -17.16
N ILE A 196 7.04 -0.61 -16.66
CA ILE A 196 7.69 -1.38 -15.58
C ILE A 196 9.03 -1.94 -16.04
N GLU A 197 9.18 -2.23 -17.33
CA GLU A 197 10.43 -2.68 -17.95
C GLU A 197 11.52 -1.61 -17.86
N ASP A 198 11.18 -0.33 -18.04
CA ASP A 198 12.13 0.79 -17.92
C ASP A 198 12.56 0.99 -16.46
N VAL A 199 11.61 0.86 -15.52
CA VAL A 199 11.88 0.91 -14.08
C VAL A 199 12.79 -0.26 -13.67
N ALA A 200 12.46 -1.48 -14.10
CA ALA A 200 13.25 -2.68 -13.82
C ALA A 200 14.67 -2.55 -14.39
N LYS A 201 14.81 -2.10 -15.64
CA LYS A 201 16.12 -1.85 -16.27
C LYS A 201 16.96 -0.88 -15.44
N THR A 202 16.36 0.22 -14.99
CA THR A 202 17.05 1.22 -14.17
C THR A 202 17.55 0.63 -12.84
N ILE A 203 16.70 -0.15 -12.15
CA ILE A 203 17.05 -0.81 -10.89
C ILE A 203 18.19 -1.82 -11.10
N ILE A 204 18.11 -2.65 -12.15
CA ILE A 204 19.12 -3.67 -12.44
C ILE A 204 20.45 -3.03 -12.83
N GLU A 205 20.45 -1.96 -13.62
CA GLU A 205 21.67 -1.23 -13.94
C GLU A 205 22.33 -0.63 -12.69
N GLU A 206 21.56 -0.03 -11.79
CA GLU A 206 22.08 0.52 -10.53
C GLU A 206 22.62 -0.59 -9.61
N LEU A 207 21.92 -1.72 -9.52
CA LEU A 207 22.34 -2.89 -8.75
C LEU A 207 23.66 -3.45 -9.28
N LYS A 208 23.76 -3.70 -10.59
CA LYS A 208 24.98 -4.21 -11.24
C LYS A 208 26.18 -3.29 -11.03
N ARG A 209 25.99 -1.97 -11.13
CA ARG A 209 27.07 -1.00 -10.85
C ARG A 209 27.53 -1.05 -9.40
N SER A 210 26.61 -1.32 -8.47
CA SER A 210 26.88 -1.30 -7.02
C SER A 210 27.42 -2.62 -6.48
N LEU A 211 27.19 -3.74 -7.20
CA LEU A 211 27.57 -5.09 -6.79
C LEU A 211 29.10 -5.27 -6.75
N GLY A 212 29.80 -4.93 -7.84
CA GLY A 212 31.24 -5.20 -7.96
C GLY A 212 31.53 -6.70 -7.83
N ASP A 213 32.44 -7.07 -6.93
CA ASP A 213 32.84 -8.47 -6.69
C ASP A 213 31.99 -9.20 -5.63
N LEU A 214 30.90 -8.59 -5.17
CA LEU A 214 29.98 -9.23 -4.21
C LEU A 214 29.19 -10.36 -4.89
N PRO A 215 28.78 -11.39 -4.12
CA PRO A 215 27.86 -12.41 -4.64
C PRO A 215 26.55 -11.79 -5.13
N GLU A 216 26.05 -12.27 -6.26
CA GLU A 216 24.80 -11.80 -6.83
C GLU A 216 23.60 -12.24 -5.97
N PRO A 217 22.83 -11.30 -5.37
CA PRO A 217 21.66 -11.66 -4.59
C PRO A 217 20.45 -11.91 -5.49
N THR A 218 19.50 -12.68 -4.99
CA THR A 218 18.15 -12.69 -5.55
C THR A 218 17.45 -11.37 -5.19
N LEU A 219 17.10 -10.59 -6.21
CA LEU A 219 16.34 -9.35 -6.06
C LEU A 219 14.86 -9.67 -5.79
N ILE A 220 14.33 -9.18 -4.68
CA ILE A 220 12.93 -9.33 -4.27
C ILE A 220 12.21 -7.99 -4.40
N THR A 221 10.97 -8.03 -4.88
CA THR A 221 10.06 -6.88 -4.95
C THR A 221 8.70 -7.25 -4.36
N GLU A 222 7.97 -6.26 -3.83
CA GLU A 222 6.67 -6.47 -3.18
C GLU A 222 5.56 -5.59 -3.79
N PRO A 223 5.27 -5.73 -5.09
CA PRO A 223 4.24 -4.93 -5.74
C PRO A 223 2.83 -5.32 -5.28
N GLY A 224 2.20 -4.48 -4.45
CA GLY A 224 0.78 -4.60 -4.10
C GLY A 224 -0.11 -3.87 -5.10
N ARG A 225 -0.22 -2.54 -4.94
CA ARG A 225 -1.07 -1.67 -5.76
C ARG A 225 -0.87 -1.83 -7.26
N PHE A 226 0.38 -2.00 -7.69
CA PHE A 226 0.72 -2.12 -9.09
C PHE A 226 0.06 -3.33 -9.76
N ILE A 227 -0.07 -4.46 -9.04
CA ILE A 227 -0.73 -5.66 -9.54
C ILE A 227 -2.25 -5.52 -9.43
N ALA A 228 -2.75 -5.29 -8.21
CA ALA A 228 -4.17 -5.42 -7.94
C ALA A 228 -4.97 -4.17 -8.32
N GLY A 229 -4.38 -2.98 -8.25
CA GLY A 229 -5.07 -1.69 -8.40
C GLY A 229 -5.86 -1.59 -9.71
N PRO A 230 -5.18 -1.61 -10.88
CA PRO A 230 -5.83 -1.49 -12.18
C PRO A 230 -6.76 -2.64 -12.55
N ALA A 231 -6.61 -3.81 -11.92
CA ALA A 231 -7.40 -5.00 -12.20
C ALA A 231 -8.82 -4.95 -11.60
N GLY A 232 -9.07 -4.04 -10.65
CA GLY A 232 -10.37 -3.92 -10.00
C GLY A 232 -11.06 -2.59 -10.30
N LEU A 233 -12.38 -2.64 -10.44
CA LEU A 233 -13.26 -1.48 -10.51
C LEU A 233 -14.45 -1.70 -9.56
N LEU A 234 -15.01 -0.62 -9.05
CA LEU A 234 -16.22 -0.63 -8.24
C LEU A 234 -17.39 -0.11 -9.07
N LEU A 235 -18.47 -0.87 -9.14
CA LEU A 235 -19.72 -0.46 -9.76
C LEU A 235 -20.68 0.03 -8.69
N LEU A 236 -21.21 1.23 -8.87
CA LEU A 236 -22.17 1.87 -7.99
C LEU A 236 -23.39 2.30 -8.78
N ARG A 237 -24.58 2.01 -8.29
CA ARG A 237 -25.83 2.49 -8.88
C ARG A 237 -26.13 3.89 -8.38
N VAL A 238 -26.53 4.77 -9.28
CA VAL A 238 -27.07 6.09 -8.95
C VAL A 238 -28.47 5.91 -8.37
N ASP A 239 -28.64 6.35 -7.14
CA ASP A 239 -29.94 6.40 -6.48
C ASP A 239 -30.73 7.61 -6.99
N HIS A 240 -30.21 8.82 -6.76
CA HIS A 240 -30.81 10.05 -7.26
C HIS A 240 -29.78 11.13 -7.59
N VAL A 241 -30.21 12.11 -8.39
CA VAL A 241 -29.43 13.30 -8.70
C VAL A 241 -30.16 14.54 -8.20
N LYS A 242 -29.46 15.39 -7.44
CA LYS A 242 -30.05 16.63 -6.88
C LYS A 242 -29.17 17.84 -7.10
N VAL A 243 -29.81 19.01 -7.20
CA VAL A 243 -29.14 20.31 -7.18
C VAL A 243 -29.42 20.97 -5.84
N ALA A 244 -28.37 21.21 -5.05
CA ALA A 244 -28.49 21.82 -3.73
C ALA A 244 -27.24 22.65 -3.42
N GLY A 245 -27.43 23.84 -2.84
CA GLY A 245 -26.32 24.73 -2.48
C GLY A 245 -25.45 25.18 -3.66
N GLY A 246 -26.01 25.22 -4.88
CA GLY A 246 -25.27 25.57 -6.10
C GLY A 246 -24.43 24.44 -6.69
N TYR A 247 -24.56 23.20 -6.18
CA TYR A 247 -23.83 22.04 -6.68
C TYR A 247 -24.78 20.96 -7.18
N LYS A 248 -24.37 20.25 -8.23
CA LYS A 248 -25.00 19.00 -8.67
C LYS A 248 -24.39 17.82 -7.91
N TRP A 249 -25.24 17.04 -7.27
CA TRP A 249 -24.90 15.89 -6.44
C TRP A 249 -25.47 14.63 -7.09
N VAL A 250 -24.59 13.67 -7.36
CA VAL A 250 -24.94 12.32 -7.82
C VAL A 250 -24.79 11.41 -6.60
N VAL A 251 -25.91 10.95 -6.06
CA VAL A 251 -25.92 10.07 -4.88
C VAL A 251 -25.91 8.63 -5.36
N VAL A 252 -24.97 7.83 -4.85
CA VAL A 252 -24.76 6.44 -5.24
C VAL A 252 -24.89 5.48 -4.07
N ASP A 253 -25.13 4.19 -4.36
CA ASP A 253 -25.38 3.13 -3.37
C ASP A 253 -24.15 2.57 -2.64
N GLY A 254 -23.01 3.26 -2.74
CA GLY A 254 -21.78 2.92 -2.02
C GLY A 254 -20.85 4.12 -1.89
N GLY A 255 -20.01 4.10 -0.87
CA GLY A 255 -19.16 5.23 -0.56
C GLY A 255 -17.85 4.82 0.09
N THR A 256 -17.47 5.61 1.08
CA THR A 256 -16.18 5.52 1.77
C THR A 256 -16.08 4.32 2.70
N ASN A 257 -17.19 3.64 2.98
CA ASN A 257 -17.20 2.30 3.57
C ASN A 257 -16.59 1.24 2.63
N ILE A 258 -16.59 1.44 1.30
CA ILE A 258 -16.01 0.52 0.31
C ILE A 258 -14.71 1.09 -0.27
N VAL A 259 -14.65 2.41 -0.49
CA VAL A 259 -13.49 3.12 -1.06
C VAL A 259 -12.99 4.19 -0.08
N PRO A 260 -12.30 3.81 1.02
CA PRO A 260 -12.06 4.68 2.17
C PRO A 260 -11.02 5.79 1.94
N ILE A 261 -10.33 5.80 0.80
CA ILE A 261 -9.19 6.71 0.58
C ILE A 261 -9.69 8.04 -0.01
N PHE A 262 -10.10 8.95 0.86
CA PHE A 262 -10.58 10.31 0.52
C PHE A 262 -9.61 11.14 -0.31
N TYR A 263 -8.31 10.82 -0.25
CA TYR A 263 -7.26 11.57 -0.92
C TYR A 263 -6.89 11.00 -2.29
N GLU A 264 -7.36 9.82 -2.68
CA GLU A 264 -7.06 9.23 -3.99
C GLU A 264 -8.15 9.58 -5.00
N ARG A 265 -7.79 10.38 -6.00
CA ARG A 265 -8.62 10.60 -7.18
C ARG A 265 -8.51 9.40 -8.10
N ARG A 266 -9.67 8.80 -8.36
CA ARG A 266 -9.89 7.73 -9.33
C ARG A 266 -10.65 8.28 -10.53
N ARG A 267 -10.47 7.63 -11.67
CA ARG A 267 -11.28 7.93 -12.86
C ARG A 267 -12.67 7.30 -12.69
N LEU A 268 -13.70 8.05 -13.05
CA LEU A 268 -15.08 7.58 -13.06
C LEU A 268 -15.60 7.53 -14.49
N LEU A 269 -16.45 6.55 -14.77
CA LEU A 269 -17.17 6.39 -16.03
C LEU A 269 -18.65 6.10 -15.74
N VAL A 270 -19.55 6.54 -16.63
CA VAL A 270 -20.94 6.04 -16.64
C VAL A 270 -20.97 4.78 -17.51
N ALA A 271 -20.98 3.62 -16.87
CA ALA A 271 -20.72 2.32 -17.50
C ALA A 271 -21.80 1.94 -18.53
N ASN A 272 -23.04 2.37 -18.31
CA ASN A 272 -24.19 2.12 -19.18
C ASN A 272 -24.48 3.26 -20.16
N ASN A 273 -23.69 4.35 -20.15
CA ASN A 273 -23.90 5.53 -21.00
C ASN A 273 -22.58 6.24 -21.33
N GLY A 274 -21.61 5.51 -21.88
CA GLY A 274 -20.26 6.01 -22.15
C GLY A 274 -20.11 6.93 -23.37
N SER A 275 -21.16 7.14 -24.15
CA SER A 275 -21.13 7.83 -25.46
C SER A 275 -21.58 9.29 -25.43
N ALA A 276 -21.94 9.82 -24.27
CA ALA A 276 -22.42 11.20 -24.15
C ALA A 276 -21.28 12.21 -24.35
N LEU A 277 -21.43 13.09 -25.34
CA LEU A 277 -20.43 14.10 -25.73
C LEU A 277 -20.40 15.30 -24.77
N ASN A 278 -21.54 15.63 -24.18
CA ASN A 278 -21.66 16.73 -23.24
C ASN A 278 -21.33 16.24 -21.84
N THR A 279 -20.48 16.99 -21.15
CA THR A 279 -20.10 16.72 -19.78
C THR A 279 -20.38 17.93 -18.90
N GLU A 280 -20.61 17.67 -17.62
CA GLU A 280 -20.88 18.68 -16.62
C GLU A 280 -20.11 18.40 -15.34
N LEU A 281 -19.95 19.43 -14.51
CA LEU A 281 -19.25 19.32 -13.24
C LEU A 281 -20.20 18.83 -12.14
N VAL A 282 -19.88 17.68 -11.55
CA VAL A 282 -20.68 17.07 -10.49
C VAL A 282 -19.84 16.65 -9.28
N ASN A 283 -20.52 16.33 -8.18
CA ASN A 283 -19.94 15.64 -7.04
C ASN A 283 -20.65 14.30 -6.87
N VAL A 284 -19.87 13.22 -6.76
CA VAL A 284 -20.38 11.86 -6.53
C VAL A 284 -20.20 11.52 -5.05
N VAL A 285 -21.31 11.26 -4.37
CA VAL A 285 -21.37 11.04 -2.91
C VAL A 285 -22.02 9.72 -2.58
N GLY A 286 -21.55 9.08 -1.52
CA GLY A 286 -22.15 7.84 -1.04
C GLY A 286 -23.38 8.08 -0.14
N PRO A 287 -23.95 7.00 0.40
CA PRO A 287 -25.20 7.03 1.16
C PRO A 287 -24.99 7.11 2.68
N LEU A 288 -23.76 7.29 3.16
CA LEU A 288 -23.44 7.22 4.59
C LEU A 288 -23.83 8.51 5.32
N LEU A 289 -24.20 8.38 6.59
CA LEU A 289 -24.35 9.52 7.52
C LEU A 289 -22.98 10.02 7.99
N TYR A 290 -22.13 10.37 7.04
CA TYR A 290 -20.77 10.84 7.28
C TYR A 290 -20.46 12.05 6.38
N PRO A 291 -20.13 13.22 6.95
CA PRO A 291 -19.96 14.45 6.16
C PRO A 291 -18.89 14.40 5.07
N LYS A 292 -17.96 13.46 5.14
CA LYS A 292 -16.91 13.28 4.12
C LYS A 292 -17.15 12.08 3.20
N ASP A 293 -18.38 11.56 3.10
CA ASP A 293 -18.71 10.42 2.24
C ASP A 293 -18.70 10.76 0.74
N PHE A 294 -17.53 11.13 0.24
CA PHE A 294 -17.28 11.52 -1.13
C PHE A 294 -16.59 10.39 -1.88
N VAL A 295 -17.17 9.97 -2.99
CA VAL A 295 -16.51 9.10 -3.98
C VAL A 295 -15.65 9.96 -4.90
N ALA A 296 -16.18 11.09 -5.38
CA ALA A 296 -15.46 12.05 -6.20
C ALA A 296 -16.00 13.47 -6.01
N ILE A 297 -15.09 14.45 -5.90
CA ILE A 297 -15.43 15.87 -5.74
C ILE A 297 -14.98 16.64 -6.98
N LYS A 298 -15.87 17.48 -7.52
CA LYS A 298 -15.61 18.31 -8.71
C LYS A 298 -15.06 17.46 -9.86
N THR A 299 -15.78 16.41 -10.19
CA THR A 299 -15.48 15.53 -11.32
C THR A 299 -16.35 15.89 -12.51
N THR A 300 -15.82 15.68 -13.71
CA THR A 300 -16.55 15.89 -14.96
C THR A 300 -17.12 14.56 -15.41
N LEU A 301 -18.45 14.47 -15.54
CA LEU A 301 -19.17 13.28 -16.01
C LEU A 301 -20.16 13.70 -17.10
N PRO A 302 -20.57 12.78 -17.99
CA PRO A 302 -21.72 13.01 -18.85
C PRO A 302 -23.00 13.24 -18.04
N ASP A 303 -24.11 13.58 -18.70
CA ASP A 303 -25.41 13.67 -18.03
C ASP A 303 -25.75 12.34 -17.34
N VAL A 304 -25.79 12.37 -16.00
CA VAL A 304 -26.05 11.23 -15.13
C VAL A 304 -27.51 11.23 -14.70
N LYS A 305 -28.17 10.08 -14.76
CA LYS A 305 -29.56 9.87 -14.38
C LYS A 305 -29.71 8.85 -13.26
N GLU A 306 -30.87 8.86 -12.60
CA GLU A 306 -31.24 7.82 -11.64
C GLU A 306 -31.18 6.44 -12.31
N GLY A 307 -30.64 5.45 -11.61
CA GLY A 307 -30.45 4.10 -12.12
C GLY A 307 -29.19 3.89 -12.98
N ASP A 308 -28.48 4.94 -13.38
CA ASP A 308 -27.18 4.80 -14.07
C ASP A 308 -26.15 4.08 -13.20
N ILE A 309 -25.15 3.49 -13.85
CA ILE A 309 -24.05 2.79 -13.17
C ILE A 309 -22.77 3.60 -13.30
N ILE A 310 -22.26 4.07 -12.17
CA ILE A 310 -20.94 4.69 -12.06
C ILE A 310 -19.90 3.60 -11.83
N ALA A 311 -18.96 3.47 -12.76
CA ALA A 311 -17.75 2.67 -12.57
C ALA A 311 -16.64 3.56 -12.02
N VAL A 312 -16.18 3.26 -10.80
CA VAL A 312 -14.98 3.82 -10.20
C VAL A 312 -13.81 2.89 -10.54
N LEU A 313 -12.87 3.36 -11.35
CA LEU A 313 -11.72 2.56 -11.78
C LEU A 313 -10.64 2.50 -10.69
N ASP A 314 -9.72 1.55 -10.80
CA ASP A 314 -8.54 1.44 -9.92
C ASP A 314 -8.89 1.17 -8.45
N CYS A 315 -9.87 0.30 -8.26
CA CYS A 315 -10.39 -0.13 -6.95
C CYS A 315 -9.92 -1.52 -6.52
N GLY A 316 -9.03 -2.19 -7.27
CA GLY A 316 -8.61 -3.54 -6.90
C GLY A 316 -7.61 -3.61 -5.74
N ALA A 317 -6.94 -2.49 -5.40
CA ALA A 317 -6.06 -2.39 -4.24
C ALA A 317 -6.64 -1.43 -3.19
N TYR A 318 -6.58 -1.84 -1.91
CA TYR A 318 -6.96 -1.02 -0.75
C TYR A 318 -8.37 -0.41 -0.80
N SER A 319 -9.30 -1.08 -1.49
CA SER A 319 -10.74 -0.78 -1.41
C SER A 319 -11.42 -1.87 -0.61
N LEU A 320 -11.77 -3.02 -1.22
CA LEU A 320 -12.43 -4.11 -0.51
C LEU A 320 -11.65 -4.60 0.73
N SER A 321 -10.31 -4.65 0.66
CA SER A 321 -9.46 -5.09 1.77
C SER A 321 -9.50 -4.16 3.00
N SER A 322 -9.88 -2.90 2.82
CA SER A 322 -10.01 -1.88 3.88
C SER A 322 -11.46 -1.45 4.09
N SER A 323 -12.41 -2.14 3.44
CA SER A 323 -13.83 -1.84 3.55
C SER A 323 -14.38 -2.15 4.94
N THR A 324 -15.39 -1.39 5.35
CA THR A 324 -16.06 -1.51 6.64
C THR A 324 -17.54 -1.82 6.46
N GLN A 325 -18.19 -2.27 7.53
CA GLN A 325 -19.63 -2.51 7.60
C GLN A 325 -20.39 -1.28 8.11
N PHE A 326 -19.84 -0.07 7.95
CA PHE A 326 -20.47 1.14 8.47
C PHE A 326 -21.78 1.41 7.71
N LEU A 327 -22.91 1.26 8.42
CA LEU A 327 -24.30 1.37 7.95
C LEU A 327 -24.75 0.35 6.89
N TYR A 328 -23.84 -0.24 6.12
CA TYR A 328 -24.16 -1.17 5.04
C TYR A 328 -23.23 -2.40 5.07
N PRO A 329 -23.75 -3.61 4.77
CA PRO A 329 -22.93 -4.80 4.58
C PRO A 329 -21.95 -4.66 3.41
N ARG A 330 -20.83 -5.39 3.43
CA ARG A 330 -19.86 -5.35 2.32
C ARG A 330 -20.46 -5.93 1.02
N PRO A 331 -20.13 -5.34 -0.14
CA PRO A 331 -20.67 -5.79 -1.43
C PRO A 331 -20.06 -7.14 -1.86
N PRO A 332 -20.69 -7.84 -2.83
CA PRO A 332 -20.06 -8.99 -3.45
C PRO A 332 -18.84 -8.56 -4.27
N ALA A 333 -17.92 -9.50 -4.52
CA ALA A 333 -16.85 -9.34 -5.49
C ALA A 333 -16.96 -10.41 -6.58
N VAL A 334 -16.82 -9.97 -7.83
CA VAL A 334 -16.89 -10.83 -9.01
C VAL A 334 -15.56 -10.79 -9.76
N LEU A 335 -15.15 -11.95 -10.27
CA LEU A 335 -14.02 -12.10 -11.18
C LEU A 335 -14.55 -12.24 -12.59
N VAL A 336 -13.97 -11.48 -13.51
CA VAL A 336 -14.16 -11.65 -14.96
C VAL A 336 -12.81 -12.05 -15.54
N ASN A 337 -12.74 -13.23 -16.17
CA ASN A 337 -11.49 -13.69 -16.80
C ASN A 337 -11.37 -13.18 -18.25
N THR A 338 -10.24 -13.49 -18.89
CA THR A 338 -9.93 -13.10 -20.28
C THR A 338 -10.87 -13.70 -21.34
N GLU A 339 -11.61 -14.76 -20.99
CA GLU A 339 -12.58 -15.42 -21.86
C GLU A 339 -14.01 -14.89 -21.65
N GLY A 340 -14.19 -13.91 -20.75
CA GLY A 340 -15.50 -13.35 -20.41
C GLY A 340 -16.29 -14.19 -19.40
N TYR A 341 -15.70 -15.23 -18.81
CA TYR A 341 -16.33 -15.99 -17.74
C TYR A 341 -16.42 -15.16 -16.46
N VAL A 342 -17.62 -15.12 -15.87
CA VAL A 342 -17.96 -14.34 -14.68
C VAL A 342 -18.19 -15.29 -13.50
N LYS A 343 -17.51 -15.05 -12.37
CA LYS A 343 -17.68 -15.83 -11.14
C LYS A 343 -17.71 -14.94 -9.91
N THR A 344 -18.66 -15.18 -9.02
CA THR A 344 -18.63 -14.61 -7.66
C THR A 344 -17.47 -15.22 -6.88
N ILE A 345 -16.53 -14.38 -6.46
CA ILE A 345 -15.36 -14.78 -5.66
C ILE A 345 -15.47 -14.33 -4.19
N ARG A 346 -16.44 -13.45 -3.90
CA ARG A 346 -16.86 -13.09 -2.54
C ARG A 346 -18.35 -12.80 -2.56
N GLU A 347 -19.10 -13.45 -1.68
CA GLU A 347 -20.53 -13.19 -1.53
C GLU A 347 -20.80 -11.84 -0.87
N LYS A 348 -21.98 -11.29 -1.12
CA LYS A 348 -22.45 -10.09 -0.44
C LYS A 348 -22.74 -10.45 1.01
N GLU A 349 -22.35 -9.59 1.94
CA GLU A 349 -22.76 -9.77 3.33
C GLU A 349 -24.24 -9.44 3.51
N THR A 350 -24.88 -10.22 4.36
CA THR A 350 -26.22 -9.98 4.89
C THR A 350 -26.15 -9.19 6.20
N PHE A 351 -27.29 -8.75 6.72
CA PHE A 351 -27.32 -8.17 8.07
C PHE A 351 -26.91 -9.20 9.13
N ASP A 352 -27.30 -10.47 8.96
CA ASP A 352 -26.93 -11.55 9.87
C ASP A 352 -25.41 -11.77 9.91
N ASP A 353 -24.72 -11.66 8.77
CA ASP A 353 -23.25 -11.73 8.73
C ASP A 353 -22.59 -10.62 9.55
N VAL A 354 -23.19 -9.42 9.57
CA VAL A 354 -22.68 -8.27 10.32
C VAL A 354 -22.81 -8.48 11.83
N ILE A 355 -23.95 -9.02 12.28
CA ILE A 355 -24.26 -9.17 13.71
C ILE A 355 -23.94 -10.56 14.28
N CYS A 356 -23.41 -11.50 13.49
CA CYS A 356 -23.19 -12.89 13.92
C CYS A 356 -22.19 -13.07 15.08
N LYS A 357 -21.52 -12.01 15.52
CA LYS A 357 -20.61 -11.99 16.67
C LYS A 357 -21.18 -11.28 17.90
N ASP A 358 -22.34 -10.64 17.75
CA ASP A 358 -23.03 -9.98 18.84
C ASP A 358 -23.72 -11.00 19.74
N ARG A 359 -23.82 -10.68 21.03
CA ARG A 359 -24.57 -11.47 22.01
C ARG A 359 -25.66 -10.56 22.58
N PHE A 360 -26.89 -10.79 22.16
CA PHE A 360 -28.09 -10.07 22.59
C PHE A 360 -28.67 -10.62 23.89
#